data_AF-A0A7U1BF63-F1
#
_entry.id   AF-A0A7U1BF63-F1
#
_cell.length_a   1.000
_cell.length_b   1.000
_cell.length_c   1.000
_cell.angle_alpha   90.00
_cell.angle_beta   90.00
_cell.angle_gamma   90.00
#
_symmetry.space_group_name_H-M   'P 1'
#
loop_
_entity.id
_entity.type
_entity.pdbx_description
1 polymer ?
#
loop_
_entity_poly.entity_id
_entity_poly.type
_entity_poly.pdbx_seq_one_letter_code
_entity_poly.pdbx_strand_id
1 'polypeptide(L)'
;IASINRGLYDELKAAFPHVVPVKRALILDQVFPYPQWLAGSAEGCFFVNVYSSDNKTGATVKLRFNLVQPNRGGGGGDEHLMRSLIEYFGGGNLYKEAFYYQITKFSDICVNI
;
A
#
# COMPACT_ATOMS: atom_id res chain seq x y z
N ILE A 1 7.01 14.44 20.42
CA ILE A 1 8.13 13.60 19.91
C ILE A 1 8.03 12.13 20.33
N ALA A 2 7.56 11.80 21.54
CA ALA A 2 7.43 10.40 21.99
C ALA A 2 6.49 9.52 21.14
N SER A 3 5.60 10.11 20.34
CA SER A 3 4.62 9.40 19.50
C SER A 3 4.97 9.42 18.00
N ILE A 4 6.16 9.89 17.63
CA ILE A 4 6.64 9.95 16.24
C ILE A 4 7.49 8.70 15.99
N ASN A 5 7.18 7.97 14.91
CA ASN A 5 7.89 6.76 14.49
C ASN A 5 8.11 5.77 15.64
N ARG A 6 9.38 5.50 16.02
CA ARG A 6 9.75 4.57 17.11
C ARG A 6 9.74 5.20 18.50
N GLY A 7 9.30 6.46 18.62
CA GLY A 7 9.26 7.19 19.88
C GLY A 7 10.64 7.61 20.38
N LEU A 8 10.79 7.72 21.70
CA LEU A 8 12.05 8.13 22.35
C LEU A 8 13.05 6.98 22.42
N TYR A 9 14.33 7.28 22.21
CA TYR A 9 15.43 6.38 22.57
C TYR A 9 15.75 6.48 24.08
N ASP A 10 16.50 5.53 24.60
CA ASP A 10 16.55 5.27 26.04
C ASP A 10 17.14 6.43 26.85
N GLU A 11 18.14 7.14 26.33
CA GLU A 11 18.68 8.35 26.97
C GLU A 11 17.62 9.46 27.11
N LEU A 12 16.75 9.63 26.12
CA LEU A 12 15.64 10.60 26.21
C LEU A 12 14.54 10.14 27.16
N LYS A 13 14.29 8.84 27.28
CA LYS A 13 13.36 8.33 28.31
C LYS A 13 13.91 8.61 29.71
N ALA A 14 15.22 8.43 29.90
CA ALA A 14 15.89 8.69 31.17
C ALA A 14 15.93 10.19 31.50
N ALA A 15 16.19 11.05 30.51
CA ALA A 15 16.19 12.51 30.68
C ALA A 15 14.78 13.09 30.88
N PHE A 16 13.74 12.45 30.35
CA PHE A 16 12.36 12.91 30.40
C PHE A 16 11.39 11.81 30.90
N PRO A 17 11.53 11.34 32.16
CA PRO A 17 10.83 10.15 32.67
C PRO A 17 9.31 10.35 32.84
N HIS A 18 8.84 11.59 32.87
CA HIS A 18 7.43 11.93 33.06
C HIS A 18 6.74 12.40 31.77
N VAL A 19 7.37 12.21 30.60
CA VAL A 19 6.73 12.52 29.33
C VAL A 19 5.55 11.58 29.09
N VAL A 20 4.37 12.17 28.94
CA VAL A 20 3.17 11.47 28.49
C VAL A 20 3.10 11.54 26.96
N PRO A 21 3.17 10.41 26.24
CA PRO A 21 3.04 10.42 24.79
C PRO A 21 1.67 10.95 24.35
N VAL A 22 1.67 11.86 23.38
CA VAL A 22 0.44 12.38 22.78
C VAL A 22 -0.23 11.27 21.99
N LYS A 23 -1.56 11.14 22.09
CA LYS A 23 -2.33 10.19 21.30
C LYS A 23 -2.13 10.49 19.81
N ARG A 24 -1.72 9.49 19.02
CA ARG A 24 -1.57 9.65 17.57
C ARG A 24 -2.94 9.89 16.94
N ALA A 25 -3.03 10.88 16.06
CA ALA A 25 -4.26 11.15 15.32
C ALA A 25 -4.58 9.96 14.41
N LEU A 26 -5.84 9.51 14.48
CA LEU A 26 -6.40 8.56 13.52
C LEU A 26 -6.95 9.35 12.33
N ILE A 27 -6.48 9.05 11.13
CA ILE A 27 -6.94 9.69 9.90
C ILE A 27 -7.76 8.64 9.14
N LEU A 28 -9.07 8.81 9.09
CA LEU A 28 -10.00 7.88 8.43
C LEU A 28 -10.31 8.31 7.00
N ASP A 29 -10.43 9.63 6.79
CA ASP A 29 -10.88 10.21 5.52
C ASP A 29 -9.68 10.63 4.66
N GLN A 30 -8.95 9.64 4.13
CA GLN A 30 -7.88 9.90 3.16
C GLN A 30 -8.42 9.75 1.74
N VAL A 31 -8.57 10.88 1.06
CA VAL A 31 -8.89 10.93 -0.38
C VAL A 31 -7.62 11.25 -1.15
N PHE A 32 -7.41 10.61 -2.30
CA PHE A 32 -6.33 10.98 -3.21
C PHE A 32 -6.57 12.41 -3.72
N PRO A 33 -5.67 13.37 -3.43
CA PRO A 33 -5.94 14.76 -3.75
C PRO A 33 -5.87 15.03 -5.26
N TYR A 34 -5.04 14.28 -6.00
CA TYR A 34 -4.88 14.38 -7.45
C TYR A 34 -4.05 13.18 -7.99
N PRO A 35 -4.15 12.84 -9.30
CA PRO A 35 -3.49 11.66 -9.86
C PRO A 35 -1.96 11.61 -9.69
N GLN A 36 -1.31 12.78 -9.68
CA GLN A 36 0.15 12.89 -9.52
C GLN A 36 0.62 12.45 -8.13
N TRP A 37 -0.26 12.53 -7.11
CA TRP A 37 0.03 12.00 -5.79
C TRP A 37 0.27 10.49 -5.85
N LEU A 38 -0.56 9.79 -6.62
CA LEU A 38 -0.44 8.34 -6.82
C LEU A 38 0.71 7.98 -7.76
N ALA A 39 0.94 8.76 -8.81
CA ALA A 39 2.07 8.58 -9.72
C ALA A 39 3.43 8.81 -9.02
N GLY A 40 3.47 9.68 -8.01
CA GLY A 40 4.62 9.91 -7.14
C GLY A 40 4.84 8.81 -6.10
N SER A 41 3.97 7.81 -6.03
CA SER A 41 4.14 6.69 -5.10
C SER A 41 5.31 5.81 -5.52
N ALA A 42 6.39 5.86 -4.74
CA ALA A 42 7.58 5.04 -4.95
C ALA A 42 7.36 3.55 -4.60
N GLU A 43 6.18 3.17 -4.09
CA GLU A 43 5.89 1.83 -3.59
C GLU A 43 5.13 0.95 -4.61
N GLY A 44 4.88 1.48 -5.81
CA GLY A 44 4.31 0.75 -6.92
C GLY A 44 5.32 -0.20 -7.58
N CYS A 45 4.85 -1.37 -8.01
CA CYS A 45 5.63 -2.38 -8.73
C CYS A 45 4.87 -2.83 -9.98
N PHE A 46 5.48 -2.65 -11.14
CA PHE A 46 5.04 -3.19 -12.42
C PHE A 46 5.80 -4.49 -12.68
N PHE A 47 5.09 -5.62 -12.65
CA PHE A 47 5.68 -6.94 -12.72
C PHE A 47 5.18 -7.71 -13.94
N VAL A 48 6.11 -8.33 -14.66
CA VAL A 48 5.83 -9.26 -15.75
C VAL A 48 6.10 -10.67 -15.23
N ASN A 49 5.04 -11.47 -15.12
CA ASN A 49 5.14 -12.86 -14.69
C ASN A 49 5.09 -13.78 -15.92
N VAL A 50 6.17 -14.51 -16.17
CA VAL A 50 6.25 -15.52 -17.24
C VAL A 50 6.36 -16.88 -16.58
N TYR A 51 5.45 -17.79 -16.90
CA TYR A 51 5.44 -19.13 -16.32
C TYR A 51 5.05 -20.18 -17.35
N SER A 52 5.50 -21.42 -17.13
CA SER A 52 5.22 -22.56 -18.02
C SER A 52 3.73 -22.83 -18.12
N SER A 53 3.25 -23.20 -19.31
CA SER A 53 1.84 -23.52 -19.55
C SER A 53 1.67 -24.41 -20.77
N ASP A 54 0.58 -25.17 -20.80
CA ASP A 54 0.25 -26.13 -21.87
C ASP A 54 -0.26 -25.49 -23.17
N ASN A 55 -0.04 -24.19 -23.37
CA ASN A 55 -0.40 -23.52 -24.60
C ASN A 55 0.65 -23.79 -25.71
N LYS A 56 0.35 -23.38 -26.95
CA LYS A 56 1.24 -23.61 -28.11
C LYS A 56 2.64 -22.99 -27.94
N THR A 57 2.77 -21.96 -27.11
CA THR A 57 4.05 -21.28 -26.84
C THR A 57 4.82 -21.90 -25.68
N GLY A 58 4.24 -22.88 -24.96
CA GLY A 58 4.83 -23.49 -23.77
C GLY A 58 4.91 -22.58 -22.54
N ALA A 59 4.39 -21.34 -22.65
CA ALA A 59 4.53 -20.32 -21.63
C ALA A 59 3.38 -19.30 -21.72
N THR A 60 2.97 -18.79 -20.56
CA THR A 60 1.96 -17.74 -20.42
C THR A 60 2.59 -16.51 -19.77
N VAL A 61 2.26 -15.33 -20.30
CA VAL A 61 2.66 -14.04 -19.75
C VAL A 61 1.46 -13.43 -19.01
N LYS A 62 1.67 -12.99 -17.77
CA LYS A 62 0.70 -12.22 -16.98
C LYS A 62 1.33 -10.91 -16.53
N LEU A 63 0.60 -9.82 -16.73
CA LEU A 63 0.96 -8.52 -16.18
C LEU A 63 0.35 -8.37 -14.79
N ARG A 64 1.11 -7.76 -13.88
CA ARG A 64 0.66 -7.47 -12.51
C ARG A 64 1.15 -6.10 -12.10
N PHE A 65 0.25 -5.25 -11.63
CA PHE A 65 0.60 -4.07 -10.85
C PHE A 65 0.35 -4.36 -9.37
N ASN A 66 1.30 -4.02 -8.51
CA ASN A 66 1.13 -4.06 -7.06
C ASN A 66 1.47 -2.71 -6.44
N LEU A 67 0.73 -2.31 -5.43
CA LEU A 67 1.11 -1.25 -4.50
C LEU A 67 1.02 -1.83 -3.09
N VAL A 68 2.11 -1.76 -2.33
CA VAL A 68 2.23 -2.42 -1.03
C VAL A 68 2.38 -1.35 0.03
N GLN A 69 1.58 -1.40 1.09
CA GLN A 69 1.73 -0.55 2.27
C GLN A 69 1.76 -1.42 3.53
N PRO A 70 2.69 -1.18 4.47
CA PRO A 70 2.77 -1.96 5.69
C PRO A 70 1.53 -1.74 6.57
N ASN A 71 1.04 -2.82 7.18
CA ASN A 71 -0.02 -2.70 8.17
C ASN A 71 0.53 -2.04 9.44
N ARG A 72 0.09 -0.81 9.73
CA ARG A 72 0.44 -0.11 10.96
C ARG A 72 -0.48 -0.60 12.07
N GLY A 73 0.01 -1.50 12.93
CA GLY A 73 -0.71 -1.92 14.13
C GLY A 73 -1.00 -0.73 15.07
N GLY A 74 -2.21 -0.67 15.64
CA GLY A 74 -2.56 0.26 16.72
C GLY A 74 -3.68 1.28 16.45
N GLY A 75 -4.32 1.26 15.28
CA GLY A 75 -5.52 2.07 15.03
C GLY A 75 -5.65 2.43 13.56
N GLY A 76 -6.49 1.68 12.84
CA GLY A 76 -6.91 1.94 11.46
C GLY A 76 -5.81 2.53 10.59
N GLY A 77 -4.84 1.70 10.20
CA GLY A 77 -3.72 2.11 9.35
C GLY A 77 -4.15 2.54 7.95
N ASP A 78 -3.20 2.50 7.03
CA ASP A 78 -3.40 2.86 5.61
C ASP A 78 -4.39 1.90 4.89
N GLU A 79 -5.16 1.06 5.59
CA GLU A 79 -6.21 0.19 5.03
C GLU A 79 -7.25 0.98 4.26
N HIS A 80 -7.74 2.09 4.82
CA HIS A 80 -8.78 2.91 4.19
C HIS A 80 -8.26 3.52 2.88
N LEU A 81 -7.03 4.02 2.90
CA LEU A 81 -6.31 4.49 1.72
C LEU A 81 -6.09 3.38 0.69
N MET A 82 -5.72 2.18 1.13
CA MET A 82 -5.45 1.06 0.24
C MET A 82 -6.74 0.46 -0.35
N ARG A 83 -7.86 0.53 0.37
CA ARG A 83 -9.19 0.19 -0.14
C ARG A 83 -9.68 1.18 -1.17
N SER A 84 -9.45 2.48 -0.97
CA SER A 84 -9.90 3.51 -1.93
C SER A 84 -9.21 3.40 -3.29
N LEU A 85 -8.07 2.71 -3.41
CA LEU A 85 -7.45 2.37 -4.70
C LEU A 85 -8.35 1.49 -5.59
N ILE A 86 -9.18 0.62 -4.99
CA ILE A 86 -10.11 -0.23 -5.75
C ILE A 86 -11.14 0.64 -6.46
N GLU A 87 -11.69 1.63 -5.76
CA GLU A 87 -12.65 2.59 -6.32
C GLU A 87 -11.97 3.53 -7.31
N TYR A 88 -10.78 4.05 -6.98
CA TYR A 88 -10.02 4.98 -7.83
C TYR A 88 -9.69 4.39 -9.21
N PHE A 89 -9.25 3.14 -9.26
CA PHE A 89 -8.93 2.46 -10.52
C PHE A 89 -10.10 1.67 -11.11
N GLY A 90 -11.23 1.55 -10.41
CA GLY A 90 -12.37 0.74 -10.83
C GLY A 90 -12.09 -0.77 -10.88
N GLY A 91 -11.10 -1.26 -10.13
CA GLY A 91 -10.68 -2.65 -10.17
C GLY A 91 -9.53 -2.99 -9.20
N GLY A 92 -9.14 -4.26 -9.19
CA GLY A 92 -8.07 -4.79 -8.33
C GLY A 92 -8.56 -5.43 -7.03
N ASN A 93 -7.63 -6.00 -6.27
CA ASN A 93 -7.90 -6.71 -5.01
C ASN A 93 -6.96 -6.26 -3.89
N LEU A 94 -7.44 -6.32 -2.64
CA LEU A 94 -6.65 -6.03 -1.44
C LEU A 94 -6.31 -7.31 -0.66
N TYR A 95 -5.04 -7.53 -0.35
CA TYR A 95 -4.56 -8.62 0.52
C TYR A 95 -4.04 -8.05 1.85
N LYS A 96 -3.97 -8.87 2.93
CA LYS A 96 -3.87 -8.40 4.34
C LYS A 96 -2.53 -8.62 5.07
N GLU A 97 -1.59 -9.42 4.56
CA GLU A 97 -0.32 -9.69 5.27
C GLU A 97 0.57 -8.43 5.40
N ALA A 98 0.59 -7.64 4.34
CA ALA A 98 0.68 -6.17 4.32
C ALA A 98 -0.52 -5.71 3.46
N PHE A 99 -0.89 -4.43 3.43
CA PHE A 99 -1.92 -4.01 2.48
C PHE A 99 -1.35 -4.07 1.07
N TYR A 100 -1.71 -5.10 0.31
CA TYR A 100 -1.33 -5.25 -1.10
C TYR A 100 -2.53 -4.91 -1.96
N TYR A 101 -2.48 -3.77 -2.65
CA TYR A 101 -3.38 -3.50 -3.76
C TYR A 101 -2.80 -4.14 -5.03
N GLN A 102 -3.59 -4.93 -5.75
CA GLN A 102 -3.13 -5.67 -6.93
C GLN A 102 -4.12 -5.60 -8.10
N ILE A 103 -3.61 -5.31 -9.29
CA ILE A 103 -4.32 -5.45 -10.56
C ILE A 103 -3.61 -6.53 -11.39
N THR A 104 -4.35 -7.57 -11.80
CA THR A 104 -3.84 -8.66 -12.66
C THR A 104 -4.72 -8.93 -13.88
N LYS A 105 -5.95 -8.43 -13.88
CA LYS A 105 -6.88 -8.62 -15.00
C LYS A 105 -6.40 -7.76 -16.17
N PHE A 106 -6.11 -8.42 -17.29
CA PHE A 106 -5.47 -7.77 -18.43
C PHE A 106 -6.27 -6.59 -18.99
N SER A 107 -7.60 -6.72 -19.07
CA SER A 107 -8.51 -5.64 -19.51
C SER A 107 -8.46 -4.39 -18.64
N ASP A 108 -8.03 -4.53 -17.39
CA ASP A 108 -7.99 -3.43 -16.44
C ASP A 108 -6.59 -2.76 -16.44
N ILE A 109 -5.58 -3.42 -17.02
CA ILE A 109 -4.21 -2.90 -17.18
C ILE A 109 -4.05 -2.20 -18.53
N CYS A 110 -4.63 -2.78 -19.60
CA CYS A 110 -4.50 -2.27 -20.95
C CYS A 110 -5.83 -1.64 -21.40
N VAL A 111 -5.81 -0.34 -21.65
CA VAL A 111 -6.97 0.37 -22.23
C VAL A 111 -6.83 0.33 -23.75
N ASN A 112 -7.70 -0.44 -24.42
CA ASN A 112 -7.81 -0.60 -25.88
C ASN A 112 -6.56 -1.18 -26.57
N ILE A 113 -6.54 -2.51 -26.75
CA ILE A 113 -5.76 -3.19 -27.79
C ILE A 113 -6.75 -3.90 -28.72
#